data_AF-A0A812S6N8-F1
#
_entry.id   AF-A0A812S6N8-F1
#
_cell.length_a   1.000
_cell.length_b   1.000
_cell.length_c   1.000
_cell.angle_alpha   90.00
_cell.angle_beta   90.00
_cell.angle_gamma   90.00
#
_symmetry.space_group_name_H-M   'P 1'
#
loop_
_entity.id
_entity.type
_entity.pdbx_description
1 polymer ?
#
loop_
_entity_poly.entity_id
_entity_poly.type
_entity_poly.pdbx_seq_one_letter_code
_entity_poly.pdbx_strand_id
1 'polypeptide(L)'
;MSWVFSKLASKFGELRSSTSTLPSPGPGLEHLDVSDDESDYGSEDSLTSTDTSPSSDARSAADAVLRGLDVGTEEPMHPADVLSLLQEGNDRFVKGTSLAVRRNDVVRREIVDLSQSPHAAIVGCSDCQAPLESIFDSLPGDIFAFKNAGNTCIHANGSMVASLEFCTEELGCRFILVLGHRHCGVLLDACKSHAAKQKSGCGDCALNGLQHDLSSVIDQAAELASSVSLISGDRRSADDIVKLSERAVEVNVFQTLELLLRFSETIRQNVRSGQVELQAAIFDEASGKVEFLGTHPMQEELLESSTPVPPWPTEKGKASCCMPLPKNCEVPAPKEAIETLRLGNARYVAGVSENTQAKPGRTAIANPFCSVLACADVRVPVDTVFDMKPGDIFVMRNAGNTCTHAAGSIMSSLEFSAMKFGVRLILILGHTQCASITGAVRACMAGQAQSGRLSRSLGKVAQEAADQLGEGVGLARLSLCAVKLNVLQTMEIVLRHSRPIRELAQSGRVQVQGAVYHMESGCVEFLGPLPNETEVLVDA
;
A
#
# COMPACT_ATOMS: atom_id res chain seq x y z
N MET A 1 0.22 -6.56 -30.69
CA MET A 1 -0.41 -7.33 -29.59
C MET A 1 -0.04 -8.81 -29.64
N SER A 2 -0.30 -9.57 -30.72
CA SER A 2 0.07 -11.01 -30.85
C SER A 2 1.52 -11.41 -30.45
N TRP A 3 2.53 -10.56 -30.66
CA TRP A 3 3.93 -10.88 -30.35
C TRP A 3 4.33 -10.60 -28.89
N VAL A 4 3.68 -9.64 -28.22
CA VAL A 4 3.80 -9.37 -26.77
C VAL A 4 3.41 -10.61 -25.97
N PHE A 5 2.33 -11.27 -26.42
CA PHE A 5 1.83 -12.50 -25.84
C PHE A 5 2.81 -13.66 -25.97
N SER A 6 3.52 -13.79 -27.10
CA SER A 6 4.53 -14.84 -27.28
C SER A 6 5.70 -14.67 -26.29
N LYS A 7 6.18 -13.44 -26.09
CA LYS A 7 7.26 -13.15 -25.12
C LYS A 7 6.80 -13.32 -23.67
N LEU A 8 5.61 -12.85 -23.31
CA LEU A 8 5.03 -13.09 -21.98
C LEU A 8 4.82 -14.59 -21.73
N ALA A 9 4.24 -15.32 -22.69
CA ALA A 9 4.04 -16.76 -22.60
C ALA A 9 5.36 -17.55 -22.51
N SER A 10 6.39 -17.15 -23.28
CA SER A 10 7.75 -17.73 -23.19
C SER A 10 8.34 -17.51 -21.81
N LYS A 11 8.30 -16.27 -21.30
CA LYS A 11 8.82 -15.93 -19.98
C LYS A 11 8.09 -16.69 -18.87
N PHE A 12 6.75 -16.76 -18.93
CA PHE A 12 5.98 -17.57 -17.97
C PHE A 12 6.23 -19.07 -18.11
N GLY A 13 6.53 -19.58 -19.30
CA GLY A 13 6.95 -20.97 -19.52
C GLY A 13 8.31 -21.28 -18.91
N GLU A 14 9.29 -20.37 -19.09
CA GLU A 14 10.64 -20.48 -18.55
C GLU A 14 10.64 -20.48 -17.00
N LEU A 15 9.94 -19.53 -16.37
CA LEU A 15 9.77 -19.45 -14.91
C LEU A 15 9.17 -20.73 -14.29
N ARG A 16 8.29 -21.43 -15.02
CA ARG A 16 7.67 -22.69 -14.57
C ARG A 16 8.58 -23.90 -14.72
N SER A 17 9.54 -23.86 -15.65
CA SER A 17 10.52 -24.95 -15.81
C SER A 17 11.57 -24.96 -14.68
N SER A 18 11.88 -23.79 -14.11
CA SER A 18 12.85 -23.62 -13.03
C SER A 18 12.34 -23.96 -11.62
N THR A 19 11.04 -24.15 -11.42
CA THR A 19 10.41 -24.43 -10.10
C THR A 19 10.16 -25.92 -9.83
N SER A 20 10.65 -26.83 -10.68
CA SER A 20 10.31 -28.26 -10.64
C SER A 20 11.17 -29.15 -9.72
N THR A 21 12.07 -28.59 -8.90
CA THR A 21 12.87 -29.39 -7.95
C THR A 21 12.60 -29.00 -6.49
N LEU A 22 11.49 -29.49 -5.93
CA LEU A 22 11.34 -29.62 -4.49
C LEU A 22 11.96 -30.96 -4.05
N PRO A 23 12.91 -30.99 -3.09
CA PRO A 23 13.36 -32.24 -2.51
C PRO A 23 12.27 -32.81 -1.59
N SER A 24 11.98 -34.10 -1.75
CA SER A 24 11.07 -34.85 -0.90
C SER A 24 11.51 -34.85 0.58
N PRO A 25 10.56 -34.85 1.54
CA PRO A 25 10.89 -34.78 2.97
C PRO A 25 11.61 -36.06 3.42
N GLY A 26 12.79 -35.90 4.02
CA GLY A 26 13.53 -36.97 4.68
C GLY A 26 12.89 -37.40 6.01
N PRO A 27 13.18 -38.61 6.52
CA PRO A 27 12.49 -39.19 7.67
C PRO A 27 12.91 -38.51 8.99
N GLY A 28 12.01 -38.61 9.97
CA GLY A 28 11.99 -37.82 11.20
C GLY A 28 13.18 -37.97 12.12
N LEU A 29 13.38 -36.92 12.91
CA LEU A 29 14.29 -36.91 14.05
C LEU A 29 13.49 -36.91 15.35
N GLU A 30 13.93 -37.81 16.20
CA GLU A 30 13.35 -38.24 17.46
C GLU A 30 13.39 -37.16 18.55
N HIS A 31 12.53 -37.39 19.54
CA HIS A 31 12.36 -36.68 20.79
C HIS A 31 13.67 -36.24 21.47
N LEU A 32 13.73 -34.97 21.84
CA LEU A 32 14.63 -34.47 22.89
C LEU A 32 13.76 -33.87 23.99
N ASP A 33 13.67 -34.61 25.09
CA ASP A 33 13.07 -34.21 26.36
C ASP A 33 13.79 -32.96 26.91
N VAL A 34 13.01 -31.92 27.19
CA VAL A 34 13.44 -30.80 28.04
C VAL A 34 12.74 -31.00 29.38
N SER A 35 13.53 -31.36 30.39
CA SER A 35 13.10 -31.46 31.78
C SER A 35 12.81 -30.07 32.34
N ASP A 36 11.57 -29.90 32.82
CA ASP A 36 11.14 -28.79 33.67
C ASP A 36 11.88 -28.82 35.01
N ASP A 37 12.53 -27.72 35.38
CA ASP A 37 13.01 -27.49 36.75
C ASP A 37 12.34 -26.22 37.29
N GLU A 38 11.26 -26.45 38.03
CA GLU A 38 10.56 -25.49 38.87
C GLU A 38 11.28 -25.37 40.22
N SER A 39 11.80 -24.18 40.55
CA SER A 39 11.86 -23.70 41.94
C SER A 39 12.24 -22.21 41.99
N ASP A 40 11.35 -21.37 42.49
CA ASP A 40 11.32 -20.94 43.90
C ASP A 40 10.65 -19.56 44.01
N TYR A 41 9.59 -19.51 44.83
CA TYR A 41 8.71 -18.36 45.02
C TYR A 41 9.16 -17.63 46.29
N GLY A 42 9.73 -16.43 46.14
CA GLY A 42 10.19 -15.59 47.25
C GLY A 42 9.53 -14.21 47.24
N SER A 43 8.95 -13.85 48.38
CA SER A 43 7.99 -12.77 48.67
C SER A 43 8.52 -11.32 48.74
N GLU A 44 7.65 -10.40 48.31
CA GLU A 44 7.27 -9.06 48.81
C GLU A 44 8.27 -7.95 49.24
N ASP A 45 7.91 -6.74 48.78
CA ASP A 45 8.05 -5.38 49.35
C ASP A 45 9.39 -4.61 49.33
N SER A 46 9.46 -3.61 48.43
CA SER A 46 9.48 -2.19 48.87
C SER A 46 9.48 -1.21 47.70
N LEU A 47 8.50 -0.30 47.74
CA LEU A 47 8.43 0.92 46.92
C LEU A 47 9.52 1.91 47.35
N THR A 48 10.50 2.16 46.49
CA THR A 48 11.30 3.39 46.52
C THR A 48 11.49 3.94 45.12
N SER A 49 11.07 5.19 44.94
CA SER A 49 11.24 5.99 43.74
C SER A 49 12.73 6.17 43.40
N THR A 50 13.16 5.68 42.24
CA THR A 50 14.47 6.01 41.68
C THR A 50 14.32 6.49 40.24
N ASP A 51 14.78 7.73 40.06
CA ASP A 51 15.09 8.46 38.84
C ASP A 51 15.56 7.54 37.69
N THR A 52 14.72 7.36 36.67
CA THR A 52 15.02 6.53 35.50
C THR A 52 15.74 7.33 34.43
N SER A 53 17.00 7.63 34.66
CA SER A 53 17.94 7.80 33.56
C SER A 53 18.41 6.41 33.09
N PRO A 54 18.39 6.09 31.78
CA PRO A 54 18.72 4.75 31.31
C PRO A 54 20.17 4.40 31.65
N SER A 55 20.40 3.16 32.07
CA SER A 55 21.72 2.63 32.42
C SER A 55 22.70 2.71 31.24
N SER A 56 24.00 2.77 31.55
CA SER A 56 25.09 2.80 30.56
C SER A 56 25.02 1.65 29.56
N ASP A 57 24.47 0.51 29.98
CA ASP A 57 24.40 -0.71 29.18
C ASP A 57 23.26 -0.66 28.15
N ALA A 58 22.14 0.00 28.47
CA ALA A 58 21.07 0.28 27.51
C ALA A 58 21.50 1.29 26.44
N ARG A 59 22.32 2.29 26.82
CA ARG A 59 22.95 3.22 25.88
C ARG A 59 23.98 2.54 24.98
N SER A 60 24.76 1.59 25.51
CA SER A 60 25.75 0.82 24.76
C SER A 60 25.11 -0.13 23.74
N ALA A 61 23.97 -0.75 24.09
CA ALA A 61 23.17 -1.55 23.16
C ALA A 61 22.52 -0.68 22.07
N ALA A 62 21.98 0.49 22.43
CA ALA A 62 21.48 1.48 21.47
C ALA A 62 22.61 1.97 20.53
N ASP A 63 23.81 2.27 21.05
CA ASP A 63 24.99 2.66 20.25
C ASP A 63 25.50 1.57 19.31
N ALA A 64 25.28 0.29 19.64
CA ALA A 64 25.59 -0.84 18.75
C ALA A 64 24.49 -1.06 17.69
N VAL A 65 23.24 -0.69 17.99
CA VAL A 65 22.10 -0.66 17.05
C VAL A 65 22.22 0.53 16.08
N LEU A 66 22.70 1.68 16.55
CA LEU A 66 22.87 2.94 15.81
C LEU A 66 24.12 2.94 14.90
N ARG A 67 25.13 2.13 15.19
CA ARG A 67 26.39 2.06 14.42
C ARG A 67 26.26 1.51 12.99
N GLY A 68 25.08 1.00 12.60
CA GLY A 68 24.77 0.56 11.24
C GLY A 68 23.71 1.39 10.53
N LEU A 69 23.32 2.54 11.11
CA LEU A 69 22.29 3.44 10.58
C LEU A 69 22.94 4.81 10.38
N ASP A 70 23.84 4.91 9.40
CA ASP A 70 24.49 6.18 9.08
C ASP A 70 23.47 7.14 8.45
N VAL A 71 23.48 8.37 8.94
CA VAL A 71 22.43 9.36 8.71
C VAL A 71 22.98 10.39 7.72
N GLY A 72 22.48 10.34 6.48
CA GLY A 72 22.42 11.53 5.63
C GLY A 72 23.63 11.87 4.75
N THR A 73 24.52 10.93 4.45
CA THR A 73 25.58 11.13 3.44
C THR A 73 25.84 9.95 2.49
N GLU A 74 25.09 8.86 2.59
CA GLU A 74 25.31 7.72 1.69
C GLU A 74 24.70 7.99 0.31
N GLU A 75 25.48 7.76 -0.74
CA GLU A 75 24.96 7.72 -2.11
C GLU A 75 23.82 6.70 -2.18
N PRO A 76 22.73 6.98 -2.94
CA PRO A 76 21.63 6.05 -2.97
C PRO A 76 22.06 4.66 -3.47
N MET A 77 21.61 3.61 -2.79
CA MET A 77 22.01 2.23 -3.07
C MET A 77 21.80 1.83 -4.53
N HIS A 78 22.75 1.08 -5.11
CA HIS A 78 22.63 0.61 -6.49
C HIS A 78 21.45 -0.38 -6.62
N PRO A 79 20.65 -0.34 -7.70
CA PRO A 79 19.43 -1.17 -7.81
C PRO A 79 19.63 -2.68 -7.59
N ALA A 80 20.77 -3.22 -8.04
CA ALA A 80 21.12 -4.64 -7.84
C ALA A 80 21.35 -5.01 -6.36
N ASP A 81 21.91 -4.09 -5.57
CA ASP A 81 22.11 -4.29 -4.14
C ASP A 81 20.76 -4.22 -3.41
N VAL A 82 19.87 -3.32 -3.85
CA VAL A 82 18.49 -3.23 -3.32
C VAL A 82 17.72 -4.52 -3.58
N LEU A 83 17.80 -5.07 -4.80
CA LEU A 83 17.19 -6.36 -5.12
C LEU A 83 17.70 -7.48 -4.19
N SER A 84 19.01 -7.54 -3.99
CA SER A 84 19.64 -8.54 -3.13
C SER A 84 19.17 -8.40 -1.68
N LEU A 85 19.10 -7.18 -1.16
CA LEU A 85 18.60 -6.88 0.19
C LEU A 85 17.14 -7.34 0.37
N LEU A 86 16.28 -7.09 -0.61
CA LEU A 86 14.88 -7.53 -0.59
C LEU A 86 14.77 -9.06 -0.63
N GLN A 87 15.58 -9.74 -1.46
CA GLN A 87 15.61 -11.20 -1.54
C GLN A 87 16.05 -11.83 -0.22
N GLU A 88 17.13 -11.33 0.38
CA GLU A 88 17.61 -11.79 1.69
C GLU A 88 16.61 -11.52 2.80
N GLY A 89 15.95 -10.36 2.76
CA GLY A 89 14.88 -9.99 3.68
C GLY A 89 13.70 -10.95 3.62
N ASN A 90 13.25 -11.30 2.41
CA ASN A 90 12.20 -12.30 2.25
C ASN A 90 12.65 -13.71 2.69
N ASP A 91 13.91 -14.08 2.47
CA ASP A 91 14.44 -15.34 2.99
C ASP A 91 14.43 -15.40 4.52
N ARG A 92 14.73 -14.29 5.21
CA ARG A 92 14.59 -14.20 6.68
C ARG A 92 13.14 -14.29 7.12
N PHE A 93 12.23 -13.62 6.42
CA PHE A 93 10.79 -13.69 6.68
C PHE A 93 10.26 -15.14 6.57
N VAL A 94 10.59 -15.85 5.49
CA VAL A 94 10.19 -17.25 5.27
C VAL A 94 10.74 -18.17 6.36
N LYS A 95 11.99 -17.96 6.78
CA LYS A 95 12.65 -18.79 7.83
C LYS A 95 12.20 -18.44 9.25
N GLY A 96 11.42 -17.37 9.45
CA GLY A 96 11.04 -16.89 10.77
C GLY A 96 12.21 -16.32 11.58
N THR A 97 13.27 -15.88 10.90
CA THR A 97 14.48 -15.30 11.51
C THR A 97 14.54 -13.77 11.34
N SER A 98 13.37 -13.13 11.22
CA SER A 98 13.23 -11.68 11.02
C SER A 98 13.95 -10.88 12.10
N LEU A 99 14.75 -9.92 11.66
CA LEU A 99 15.50 -9.03 12.53
C LEU A 99 14.66 -7.83 12.98
N ALA A 100 13.71 -7.38 12.13
CA ALA A 100 12.89 -6.20 12.40
C ALA A 100 11.95 -6.40 13.61
N VAL A 101 11.41 -7.61 13.80
CA VAL A 101 10.47 -7.92 14.89
C VAL A 101 11.09 -7.75 16.27
N ARG A 102 12.40 -8.04 16.42
CA ARG A 102 13.11 -7.90 17.71
C ARG A 102 13.41 -6.45 18.09
N ARG A 103 13.19 -5.49 17.18
CA ARG A 103 13.58 -4.09 17.35
C ARG A 103 12.38 -3.15 17.58
N ASN A 104 11.13 -3.60 17.38
CA ASN A 104 9.94 -2.73 17.38
C ASN A 104 9.64 -1.96 18.68
N ASP A 105 9.99 -2.47 19.87
CA ASP A 105 9.63 -1.81 21.13
C ASP A 105 10.53 -0.60 21.47
N VAL A 106 11.78 -0.62 21.02
CA VAL A 106 12.78 0.45 21.26
C VAL A 106 12.74 1.50 20.14
N VAL A 107 12.29 1.12 18.94
CA VAL A 107 12.52 1.87 17.72
C VAL A 107 11.57 3.05 17.50
N ARG A 108 10.36 3.11 18.10
CA ARG A 108 9.37 4.19 17.81
C ARG A 108 9.93 5.62 17.91
N ARG A 109 10.70 5.93 18.96
CA ARG A 109 11.30 7.27 19.13
C ARG A 109 12.49 7.50 18.21
N GLU A 110 13.22 6.44 17.89
CA GLU A 110 14.39 6.48 17.00
C GLU A 110 13.98 6.61 15.53
N ILE A 111 12.81 6.06 15.14
CA ILE A 111 12.25 6.17 13.77
C ILE A 111 12.12 7.62 13.33
N VAL A 112 11.76 8.52 14.23
CA VAL A 112 11.49 9.93 13.93
C VAL A 112 12.74 10.64 13.40
N ASP A 113 13.90 10.30 13.97
CA ASP A 113 15.19 10.93 13.64
C ASP A 113 15.93 10.22 12.50
N LEU A 114 15.43 9.07 12.01
CA LEU A 114 16.01 8.39 10.86
C LEU A 114 15.80 9.19 9.56
N SER A 115 16.84 9.19 8.73
CA SER A 115 16.84 9.80 7.39
C SER A 115 15.76 9.19 6.49
N GLN A 116 15.15 10.03 5.63
CA GLN A 116 14.14 9.63 4.64
C GLN A 116 14.79 9.22 3.31
N SER A 117 15.53 8.11 3.32
CA SER A 117 16.19 7.58 2.12
C SER A 117 15.78 6.13 1.85
N PRO A 118 14.51 5.88 1.46
CA PRO A 118 14.09 4.54 1.10
C PRO A 118 14.89 4.02 -0.10
N HIS A 119 15.40 2.80 0.02
CA HIS A 119 16.12 2.14 -1.06
C HIS A 119 15.17 1.63 -2.15
N ALA A 120 13.95 1.23 -1.75
CA ALA A 120 12.93 0.70 -2.65
C ALA A 120 11.55 1.34 -2.46
N ALA A 121 10.84 1.53 -3.58
CA ALA A 121 9.41 1.83 -3.63
C ALA A 121 8.66 0.55 -4.02
N ILE A 122 7.75 0.08 -3.16
CA ILE A 122 7.04 -1.19 -3.40
C ILE A 122 5.55 -0.94 -3.54
N VAL A 123 4.98 -1.28 -4.69
CA VAL A 123 3.55 -1.22 -4.98
C VAL A 123 2.94 -2.59 -4.72
N GLY A 124 2.26 -2.72 -3.59
CA GLY A 124 1.53 -3.91 -3.18
C GLY A 124 0.02 -3.76 -3.23
N CYS A 125 -0.68 -4.87 -3.01
CA CYS A 125 -2.14 -4.89 -2.96
C CYS A 125 -2.66 -4.58 -1.55
N SER A 126 -3.74 -3.82 -1.45
CA SER A 126 -4.47 -3.57 -0.20
C SER A 126 -5.19 -4.79 0.35
N ASP A 127 -5.44 -5.80 -0.49
CA ASP A 127 -6.03 -7.09 -0.10
C ASP A 127 -4.97 -8.07 0.47
N CYS A 128 -3.68 -7.78 0.31
CA CYS A 128 -2.60 -8.56 0.90
C CYS A 128 -2.47 -8.24 2.39
N GLN A 129 -2.64 -9.26 3.22
CA GLN A 129 -2.67 -9.14 4.68
C GLN A 129 -1.28 -8.96 5.29
N ALA A 130 -0.23 -9.40 4.60
CA ALA A 130 1.13 -9.14 5.08
C ALA A 130 1.54 -7.68 4.82
N PRO A 131 2.03 -6.94 5.83
CA PRO A 131 2.71 -5.67 5.61
C PRO A 131 3.93 -5.86 4.70
N LEU A 132 4.18 -4.91 3.80
CA LEU A 132 5.31 -5.02 2.86
C LEU A 132 6.65 -5.01 3.61
N GLU A 133 6.71 -4.22 4.69
CA GLU A 133 7.84 -4.13 5.60
C GLU A 133 8.16 -5.50 6.22
N SER A 134 7.12 -6.26 6.59
CA SER A 134 7.28 -7.61 7.15
C SER A 134 7.74 -8.61 6.09
N ILE A 135 7.15 -8.59 4.88
CA ILE A 135 7.50 -9.53 3.78
C ILE A 135 8.98 -9.49 3.43
N PHE A 136 9.60 -8.31 3.52
CA PHE A 136 11.00 -8.08 3.17
C PHE A 136 11.90 -7.85 4.39
N ASP A 137 11.41 -8.11 5.62
CA ASP A 137 12.15 -7.87 6.87
C ASP A 137 12.91 -6.52 6.86
N SER A 138 12.23 -5.48 6.39
CA SER A 138 12.79 -4.14 6.18
C SER A 138 12.64 -3.30 7.44
N LEU A 139 13.62 -2.43 7.71
CA LEU A 139 13.53 -1.50 8.82
C LEU A 139 12.58 -0.34 8.47
N PRO A 140 12.03 0.35 9.48
CA PRO A 140 11.24 1.57 9.26
C PRO A 140 12.00 2.59 8.41
N GLY A 141 11.43 2.92 7.24
CA GLY A 141 12.03 3.90 6.31
C GLY A 141 12.87 3.29 5.18
N ASP A 142 13.27 2.01 5.27
CA ASP A 142 14.05 1.34 4.20
C ASP A 142 13.27 1.20 2.90
N ILE A 143 11.95 1.01 3.02
CA ILE A 143 11.04 0.89 1.90
C ILE A 143 9.94 1.93 1.98
N PHE A 144 9.54 2.43 0.81
CA PHE A 144 8.39 3.29 0.65
C PHE A 144 7.21 2.44 0.16
N ALA A 145 6.32 2.08 1.10
CA ALA A 145 5.26 1.12 0.87
C ALA A 145 4.00 1.78 0.27
N PHE A 146 3.73 1.45 -0.98
CA PHE A 146 2.51 1.81 -1.70
C PHE A 146 1.50 0.67 -1.65
N LYS A 147 0.24 0.98 -1.36
CA LYS A 147 -0.85 -0.01 -1.36
C LYS A 147 -2.09 0.55 -2.02
N ASN A 148 -2.71 -0.24 -2.90
CA ASN A 148 -4.06 -0.01 -3.41
C ASN A 148 -4.70 -1.34 -3.84
N ALA A 149 -5.99 -1.34 -4.16
CA ALA A 149 -6.68 -2.53 -4.63
C ALA A 149 -6.11 -2.99 -5.98
N GLY A 150 -5.55 -4.20 -5.98
CA GLY A 150 -4.96 -4.82 -7.17
C GLY A 150 -3.59 -4.26 -7.57
N ASN A 151 -2.88 -3.54 -6.70
CA ASN A 151 -1.52 -3.03 -6.95
C ASN A 151 -1.36 -2.31 -8.31
N THR A 152 -2.31 -1.43 -8.64
CA THR A 152 -2.50 -0.84 -9.98
C THR A 152 -1.98 0.61 -10.10
N CYS A 153 -1.53 1.00 -11.29
CA CYS A 153 -1.15 2.38 -11.64
C CYS A 153 -1.92 2.87 -12.88
N ILE A 154 -3.24 2.81 -12.81
CA ILE A 154 -4.16 2.92 -13.96
C ILE A 154 -4.35 4.32 -14.55
N HIS A 155 -3.82 5.36 -13.90
CA HIS A 155 -4.03 6.73 -14.34
C HIS A 155 -2.76 7.58 -14.24
N ALA A 156 -2.39 8.24 -15.33
CA ALA A 156 -1.15 9.03 -15.39
C ALA A 156 -1.13 10.20 -14.41
N ASN A 157 -2.23 10.95 -14.31
CA ASN A 157 -2.38 12.02 -13.32
C ASN A 157 -2.87 11.52 -11.95
N GLY A 158 -2.92 10.20 -11.76
CA GLY A 158 -3.31 9.58 -10.50
C GLY A 158 -2.22 9.73 -9.44
N SER A 159 -2.64 9.68 -8.17
CA SER A 159 -1.73 9.90 -7.04
C SER A 159 -0.65 8.83 -6.93
N MET A 160 -0.87 7.60 -7.40
CA MET A 160 0.15 6.53 -7.39
C MET A 160 1.36 6.87 -8.26
N VAL A 161 1.13 7.24 -9.53
CA VAL A 161 2.22 7.60 -10.46
C VAL A 161 2.96 8.84 -9.96
N ALA A 162 2.21 9.86 -9.54
CA ALA A 162 2.79 11.09 -8.99
C ALA A 162 3.62 10.84 -7.71
N SER A 163 3.24 9.86 -6.89
CA SER A 163 3.98 9.50 -5.69
C SER A 163 5.25 8.70 -5.99
N LEU A 164 5.22 7.83 -7.00
CA LEU A 164 6.40 7.11 -7.45
C LEU A 164 7.44 8.05 -8.08
N GLU A 165 6.98 9.03 -8.86
CA GLU A 165 7.82 10.14 -9.35
C GLU A 165 8.48 10.90 -8.21
N PHE A 166 7.71 11.25 -7.17
CA PHE A 166 8.25 11.91 -5.98
C PHE A 166 9.30 11.04 -5.28
N CYS A 167 9.06 9.73 -5.15
CA CYS A 167 9.98 8.82 -4.50
C CYS A 167 11.33 8.73 -5.26
N THR A 168 11.29 8.66 -6.59
CA THR A 168 12.51 8.55 -7.41
C THR A 168 13.29 9.87 -7.48
N GLU A 169 12.60 11.01 -7.58
CA GLU A 169 13.25 12.31 -7.79
C GLU A 169 13.67 12.99 -6.49
N GLU A 170 12.83 12.97 -5.46
CA GLU A 170 13.02 13.77 -4.24
C GLU A 170 13.59 12.93 -3.10
N LEU A 171 13.25 11.64 -3.01
CA LEU A 171 13.77 10.73 -1.99
C LEU A 171 14.96 9.89 -2.47
N GLY A 172 15.32 9.98 -3.75
CA GLY A 172 16.47 9.26 -4.33
C GLY A 172 16.28 7.75 -4.46
N CYS A 173 15.05 7.25 -4.41
CA CYS A 173 14.76 5.82 -4.51
C CYS A 173 15.15 5.27 -5.89
N ARG A 174 16.02 4.25 -5.92
CA ARG A 174 16.58 3.66 -7.15
C ARG A 174 15.94 2.34 -7.57
N PHE A 175 15.00 1.80 -6.80
CA PHE A 175 14.34 0.53 -7.11
C PHE A 175 12.82 0.65 -6.97
N ILE A 176 12.06 0.22 -7.98
CA ILE A 176 10.60 0.12 -7.92
C ILE A 176 10.20 -1.35 -8.12
N LEU A 177 9.48 -1.90 -7.14
CA LEU A 177 8.91 -3.25 -7.20
C LEU A 177 7.39 -3.19 -7.30
N VAL A 178 6.81 -3.81 -8.32
CA VAL A 178 5.37 -4.13 -8.33
C VAL A 178 5.18 -5.54 -7.82
N LEU A 179 4.60 -5.66 -6.62
CA LEU A 179 4.40 -6.92 -5.93
C LEU A 179 2.92 -7.32 -5.99
N GLY A 180 2.61 -8.26 -6.88
CA GLY A 180 1.35 -8.99 -6.83
C GLY A 180 1.36 -10.03 -5.71
N HIS A 181 0.21 -10.63 -5.40
CA HIS A 181 0.14 -11.78 -4.51
C HIS A 181 -0.79 -12.86 -5.07
N ARG A 182 -0.47 -14.12 -4.76
CA ARG A 182 -1.33 -15.26 -5.11
C ARG A 182 -2.71 -15.06 -4.45
N HIS A 183 -3.76 -15.59 -5.08
CA HIS A 183 -5.14 -15.51 -4.58
C HIS A 183 -5.70 -14.09 -4.32
N CYS A 184 -5.22 -13.07 -5.03
CA CYS A 184 -5.73 -11.71 -4.90
C CYS A 184 -7.25 -11.62 -5.12
N GLY A 185 -7.99 -11.25 -4.06
CA GLY A 185 -9.44 -11.13 -4.05
C GLY A 185 -9.97 -10.09 -5.03
N VAL A 186 -9.21 -9.02 -5.25
CA VAL A 186 -9.52 -7.97 -6.24
C VAL A 186 -9.54 -8.55 -7.66
N LEU A 187 -8.48 -9.26 -8.05
CA LEU A 187 -8.37 -9.86 -9.39
C LEU A 187 -9.36 -11.01 -9.55
N LEU A 188 -9.57 -11.81 -8.50
CA LEU A 188 -10.57 -12.87 -8.48
C LEU A 188 -11.99 -12.33 -8.73
N ASP A 189 -12.38 -11.26 -8.03
CA ASP A 189 -13.68 -10.63 -8.21
C ASP A 189 -13.84 -10.00 -9.59
N ALA A 190 -12.79 -9.40 -10.12
CA ALA A 190 -12.80 -8.85 -11.46
C ALA A 190 -12.96 -9.99 -12.50
N CYS A 191 -12.26 -11.12 -12.35
CA CYS A 191 -12.44 -12.32 -13.18
C CYS A 191 -13.87 -12.90 -13.09
N LYS A 192 -14.46 -12.96 -11.89
CA LYS A 192 -15.86 -13.39 -11.70
C LYS A 192 -16.83 -12.49 -12.45
N SER A 193 -16.63 -11.17 -12.34
CA SER A 193 -17.48 -10.16 -12.98
C SER A 193 -17.36 -10.21 -14.51
N HIS A 194 -16.13 -10.38 -15.02
CA HIS A 194 -15.88 -10.60 -16.44
C HIS A 194 -16.55 -11.90 -16.96
N ALA A 195 -16.45 -13.00 -16.22
CA ALA A 195 -17.12 -14.25 -16.58
C ALA A 195 -18.66 -14.13 -16.55
N ALA A 196 -19.21 -13.31 -15.66
CA ALA A 196 -20.65 -13.01 -15.61
C ALA A 196 -21.11 -12.17 -16.81
N LYS A 197 -20.30 -11.18 -17.26
CA LYS A 197 -20.60 -10.36 -18.45
C LYS A 197 -20.79 -11.21 -19.72
N GLN A 198 -19.97 -12.24 -19.92
CA GLN A 198 -20.14 -13.16 -21.05
C GLN A 198 -21.46 -13.96 -21.00
N LYS A 199 -22.05 -14.16 -19.81
CA LYS A 199 -23.33 -14.86 -19.65
C LYS A 199 -24.54 -13.96 -19.89
N SER A 200 -24.46 -12.67 -19.55
CA SER A 200 -25.63 -11.78 -19.51
C SER A 200 -25.85 -10.94 -20.77
N GLY A 201 -24.85 -10.74 -21.63
CA GLY A 201 -24.98 -9.92 -22.86
C GLY A 201 -25.30 -8.42 -22.64
N CYS A 202 -25.62 -7.98 -21.42
CA CYS A 202 -25.78 -6.59 -21.01
C CYS A 202 -24.39 -5.93 -20.87
N GLY A 203 -24.07 -5.00 -21.78
CA GLY A 203 -22.74 -4.40 -21.91
C GLY A 203 -22.32 -3.46 -20.79
N ASP A 204 -23.26 -2.80 -20.10
CA ASP A 204 -22.96 -1.59 -19.31
C ASP A 204 -23.24 -1.71 -17.80
N CYS A 205 -23.79 -2.83 -17.34
CA CYS A 205 -24.36 -2.95 -15.99
C CYS A 205 -23.50 -3.73 -14.98
N ALA A 206 -22.41 -4.40 -15.41
CA ALA A 206 -21.72 -5.43 -14.60
C ALA A 206 -20.31 -5.08 -14.10
N LEU A 207 -19.65 -4.05 -14.64
CA LEU A 207 -18.29 -3.65 -14.25
C LEU A 207 -18.30 -2.20 -13.78
N ASN A 208 -17.92 -1.96 -12.52
CA ASN A 208 -17.82 -0.60 -11.96
C ASN A 208 -16.39 -0.28 -11.54
N GLY A 209 -15.98 0.96 -11.78
CA GLY A 209 -14.69 1.51 -11.33
C GLY A 209 -13.53 0.58 -11.61
N LEU A 210 -12.90 0.06 -10.55
CA LEU A 210 -11.75 -0.83 -10.59
C LEU A 210 -11.93 -2.06 -11.51
N GLN A 211 -13.14 -2.61 -11.62
CA GLN A 211 -13.38 -3.78 -12.47
C GLN A 211 -13.30 -3.45 -13.96
N HIS A 212 -13.67 -2.23 -14.35
CA HIS A 212 -13.44 -1.73 -15.70
C HIS A 212 -11.94 -1.53 -15.94
N ASP A 213 -11.23 -0.95 -14.96
CA ASP A 213 -9.79 -0.69 -15.07
C ASP A 213 -8.97 -1.99 -15.21
N LEU A 214 -9.47 -3.10 -14.64
CA LEU A 214 -8.86 -4.43 -14.73
C LEU A 214 -9.33 -5.26 -15.94
N SER A 215 -10.25 -4.76 -16.78
CA SER A 215 -10.81 -5.58 -17.86
C SER A 215 -9.74 -6.02 -18.86
N SER A 216 -8.83 -5.10 -19.24
CA SER A 216 -7.74 -5.41 -20.16
C SER A 216 -6.78 -6.48 -19.60
N VAL A 217 -6.51 -6.43 -18.29
CA VAL A 217 -5.70 -7.46 -17.61
C VAL A 217 -6.39 -8.82 -17.71
N ILE A 218 -7.70 -8.87 -17.51
CA ILE A 218 -8.46 -10.12 -17.55
C ILE A 218 -8.56 -10.66 -18.98
N ASP A 219 -8.77 -9.79 -19.97
CA ASP A 219 -8.80 -10.16 -21.39
C ASP A 219 -7.47 -10.80 -21.80
N GLN A 220 -6.36 -10.15 -21.47
CA GLN A 220 -5.01 -10.66 -21.72
C GLN A 220 -4.75 -11.99 -20.99
N ALA A 221 -5.16 -12.10 -19.73
CA ALA A 221 -5.03 -13.33 -18.95
C ALA A 221 -5.85 -14.48 -19.55
N ALA A 222 -7.06 -14.19 -20.05
CA ALA A 222 -7.92 -15.17 -20.71
C ALA A 222 -7.31 -15.67 -22.02
N GLU A 223 -6.79 -14.77 -22.85
CA GLU A 223 -6.11 -15.12 -24.10
C GLU A 223 -4.91 -16.04 -23.84
N LEU A 224 -4.07 -15.69 -22.86
CA LEU A 224 -2.94 -16.52 -22.43
C LEU A 224 -3.40 -17.89 -21.92
N ALA A 225 -4.43 -17.95 -21.08
CA ALA A 225 -4.94 -19.20 -20.53
C ALA A 225 -5.51 -20.14 -21.62
N SER A 226 -6.17 -19.58 -22.65
CA SER A 226 -6.65 -20.33 -23.81
C SER A 226 -5.51 -20.86 -24.67
N SER A 227 -4.44 -20.08 -24.86
CA SER A 227 -3.29 -20.51 -25.68
C SER A 227 -2.53 -21.72 -25.09
N VAL A 228 -2.56 -21.90 -23.76
CA VAL A 228 -1.87 -23.00 -23.05
C VAL A 228 -2.82 -24.17 -22.71
N SER A 229 -4.04 -24.20 -23.28
CA SER A 229 -5.07 -25.21 -22.96
C SER A 229 -5.39 -25.35 -21.44
N LEU A 230 -5.11 -24.31 -20.64
CA LEU A 230 -5.32 -24.33 -19.18
C LEU A 230 -6.80 -24.23 -18.80
N ILE A 231 -7.61 -23.69 -19.70
CA ILE A 231 -9.06 -23.49 -19.52
C ILE A 231 -9.73 -23.96 -20.83
N SER A 232 -10.57 -25.00 -20.76
CA SER A 232 -11.27 -25.57 -21.91
C SER A 232 -12.80 -25.39 -21.78
N GLY A 233 -13.45 -24.94 -22.86
CA GLY A 233 -14.91 -24.88 -23.00
C GLY A 233 -15.56 -23.49 -22.81
N ASP A 234 -16.77 -23.35 -23.36
CA ASP A 234 -17.61 -22.12 -23.37
C ASP A 234 -18.13 -21.70 -21.99
N ARG A 235 -17.91 -22.51 -20.94
CA ARG A 235 -18.35 -22.23 -19.56
C ARG A 235 -17.20 -22.44 -18.59
N ARG A 236 -16.72 -21.35 -17.98
CA ARG A 236 -15.73 -21.40 -16.89
C ARG A 236 -16.36 -21.93 -15.62
N SER A 237 -15.83 -23.01 -15.08
CA SER A 237 -16.12 -23.49 -13.72
C SER A 237 -15.59 -22.53 -12.65
N ALA A 238 -15.92 -22.76 -11.38
CA ALA A 238 -15.35 -21.97 -10.28
C ALA A 238 -13.82 -22.10 -10.23
N ASP A 239 -13.30 -23.31 -10.46
CA ASP A 239 -11.86 -23.59 -10.49
C ASP A 239 -11.18 -22.90 -11.68
N ASP A 240 -11.84 -22.82 -12.84
CA ASP A 240 -11.32 -22.09 -14.00
C ASP A 240 -11.22 -20.59 -13.74
N ILE A 241 -12.14 -20.02 -12.97
CA ILE A 241 -12.08 -18.61 -12.56
C ILE A 241 -10.91 -18.37 -11.60
N VAL A 242 -10.64 -19.30 -10.68
CA VAL A 242 -9.48 -19.20 -9.78
C VAL A 242 -8.18 -19.27 -10.58
N LYS A 243 -8.03 -20.25 -11.47
CA LYS A 243 -6.85 -20.36 -12.35
C LYS A 243 -6.66 -19.13 -13.23
N LEU A 244 -7.75 -18.58 -13.77
CA LEU A 244 -7.70 -17.34 -14.53
C LEU A 244 -7.24 -16.17 -13.65
N SER A 245 -7.70 -16.08 -12.41
CA SER A 245 -7.30 -15.00 -11.50
C SER A 245 -5.81 -15.07 -11.15
N GLU A 246 -5.24 -16.25 -10.98
CA GLU A 246 -3.80 -16.43 -10.78
C GLU A 246 -3.01 -15.97 -12.00
N ARG A 247 -3.49 -16.28 -13.21
CA ARG A 247 -2.91 -15.74 -14.45
C ARG A 247 -3.08 -14.22 -14.55
N ALA A 248 -4.21 -13.69 -14.11
CA ALA A 248 -4.46 -12.26 -14.11
C ALA A 248 -3.51 -11.52 -13.16
N VAL A 249 -3.14 -12.10 -12.01
CA VAL A 249 -2.08 -11.55 -11.14
C VAL A 249 -0.75 -11.42 -11.88
N GLU A 250 -0.34 -12.49 -12.57
CA GLU A 250 0.89 -12.53 -13.39
C GLU A 250 0.87 -11.46 -14.51
N VAL A 251 -0.26 -11.27 -15.19
CA VAL A 251 -0.41 -10.22 -16.21
C VAL A 251 -0.41 -8.83 -15.59
N ASN A 252 -1.09 -8.66 -14.45
CA ASN A 252 -1.32 -7.38 -13.81
C ASN A 252 -0.01 -6.70 -13.35
N VAL A 253 0.94 -7.47 -12.82
CA VAL A 253 2.23 -6.91 -12.38
C VAL A 253 3.01 -6.32 -13.55
N PHE A 254 3.04 -7.01 -14.71
CA PHE A 254 3.69 -6.49 -15.92
C PHE A 254 2.90 -5.35 -16.56
N GLN A 255 1.57 -5.44 -16.62
CA GLN A 255 0.73 -4.34 -17.08
C GLN A 255 0.99 -3.08 -16.26
N THR A 256 1.14 -3.20 -14.94
CA THR A 256 1.43 -2.07 -14.06
C THR A 256 2.81 -1.46 -14.36
N LEU A 257 3.84 -2.27 -14.59
CA LEU A 257 5.15 -1.77 -15.05
C LEU A 257 5.05 -1.04 -16.39
N GLU A 258 4.30 -1.60 -17.35
CA GLU A 258 4.06 -0.95 -18.64
C GLU A 258 3.39 0.41 -18.48
N LEU A 259 2.35 0.48 -17.65
CA LEU A 259 1.65 1.74 -17.37
C LEU A 259 2.58 2.77 -16.71
N LEU A 260 3.43 2.36 -15.77
CA LEU A 260 4.42 3.27 -15.18
C LEU A 260 5.38 3.84 -16.23
N LEU A 261 5.96 2.98 -17.07
CA LEU A 261 6.86 3.40 -18.14
C LEU A 261 6.15 4.30 -19.18
N ARG A 262 4.86 4.11 -19.44
CA ARG A 262 4.10 4.98 -20.35
C ARG A 262 3.67 6.30 -19.73
N PHE A 263 3.21 6.27 -18.48
CA PHE A 263 2.57 7.42 -17.83
C PHE A 263 3.54 8.40 -17.18
N SER A 264 4.74 7.95 -16.83
CA SER A 264 5.77 8.80 -16.26
C SER A 264 6.98 8.85 -17.17
N GLU A 265 7.18 10.03 -17.79
CA GLU A 265 8.41 10.29 -18.54
C GLU A 265 9.63 10.26 -17.62
N THR A 266 9.53 10.84 -16.42
CA THR A 266 10.59 10.83 -15.42
C THR A 266 11.06 9.42 -15.09
N ILE A 267 10.14 8.52 -14.69
CA ILE A 267 10.50 7.13 -14.39
C ILE A 267 11.09 6.46 -15.63
N ARG A 268 10.49 6.64 -16.81
CA ARG A 268 11.00 6.06 -18.06
C ARG A 268 12.43 6.51 -18.38
N GLN A 269 12.75 7.79 -18.16
CA GLN A 269 14.11 8.33 -18.37
C GLN A 269 15.10 7.75 -17.35
N ASN A 270 14.71 7.66 -16.08
CA ASN A 270 15.55 7.11 -15.03
C ASN A 270 15.83 5.61 -15.22
N VAL A 271 14.88 4.87 -15.79
CA VAL A 271 15.10 3.48 -16.21
C VAL A 271 16.03 3.41 -17.42
N ARG A 272 15.84 4.29 -18.40
CA ARG A 272 16.70 4.34 -19.59
C ARG A 272 18.15 4.68 -19.26
N SER A 273 18.38 5.53 -18.26
CA SER A 273 19.72 5.89 -17.79
C SER A 273 20.35 4.85 -16.85
N GLY A 274 19.59 3.85 -16.41
CA GLY A 274 20.02 2.87 -15.41
C GLY A 274 20.03 3.40 -13.96
N GLN A 275 19.50 4.60 -13.72
CA GLN A 275 19.40 5.19 -12.38
C GLN A 275 18.34 4.49 -11.52
N VAL A 276 17.25 4.03 -12.15
CA VAL A 276 16.15 3.33 -11.47
C VAL A 276 15.91 1.98 -12.14
N GLU A 277 15.69 0.93 -11.36
CA GLU A 277 15.26 -0.38 -11.87
C GLU A 277 13.79 -0.67 -11.52
N LEU A 278 13.04 -1.22 -12.48
CA LEU A 278 11.63 -1.61 -12.33
C LEU A 278 11.50 -3.12 -12.41
N GLN A 279 10.99 -3.75 -11.36
CA GLN A 279 10.78 -5.19 -11.30
C GLN A 279 9.34 -5.58 -10.96
N ALA A 280 8.95 -6.75 -11.45
CA ALA A 280 7.71 -7.43 -11.08
C ALA A 280 8.04 -8.61 -10.15
N ALA A 281 7.19 -8.86 -9.16
CA ALA A 281 7.27 -10.03 -8.32
C ALA A 281 5.88 -10.51 -7.88
N ILE A 282 5.80 -11.75 -7.42
CA ILE A 282 4.58 -12.34 -6.86
C ILE A 282 4.89 -12.89 -5.46
N PHE A 283 4.13 -12.45 -4.48
CA PHE A 283 4.12 -13.00 -3.14
C PHE A 283 3.18 -14.19 -3.04
N ASP A 284 3.68 -15.33 -2.57
CA ASP A 284 2.85 -16.46 -2.17
C ASP A 284 2.57 -16.38 -0.67
N GLU A 285 1.33 -16.03 -0.32
CA GLU A 285 0.90 -15.87 1.07
C GLU A 285 0.96 -17.18 1.88
N ALA A 286 0.89 -18.34 1.21
CA ALA A 286 0.91 -19.63 1.88
C ALA A 286 2.32 -20.00 2.36
N SER A 287 3.33 -19.80 1.50
CA SER A 287 4.73 -20.09 1.84
C SER A 287 5.48 -18.89 2.42
N GLY A 288 4.97 -17.67 2.24
CA GLY A 288 5.66 -16.42 2.54
C GLY A 288 6.75 -16.06 1.52
N LYS A 289 6.91 -16.83 0.44
CA LYS A 289 7.99 -16.62 -0.54
C LYS A 289 7.60 -15.56 -1.57
N VAL A 290 8.54 -14.70 -1.94
CA VAL A 290 8.44 -13.80 -3.09
C VAL A 290 9.17 -14.40 -4.28
N GLU A 291 8.45 -14.55 -5.38
CA GLU A 291 8.97 -14.95 -6.70
C GLU A 291 9.23 -13.68 -7.53
N PHE A 292 10.51 -13.33 -7.74
CA PHE A 292 10.90 -12.19 -8.57
C PHE A 292 10.86 -12.58 -10.05
N LEU A 293 10.04 -11.87 -10.84
CA LEU A 293 9.84 -12.13 -12.27
C LEU A 293 10.74 -11.27 -13.17
N GLY A 294 11.46 -10.30 -12.57
CA GLY A 294 12.36 -9.38 -13.24
C GLY A 294 11.65 -8.22 -13.94
N THR A 295 12.36 -7.60 -14.88
CA THR A 295 11.90 -6.43 -15.64
C THR A 295 10.79 -6.76 -16.64
N HIS A 296 10.12 -5.73 -17.17
CA HIS A 296 9.10 -5.91 -18.20
C HIS A 296 9.69 -6.59 -19.46
N PRO A 297 9.06 -7.63 -20.04
CA PRO A 297 9.62 -8.37 -21.20
C PRO A 297 9.84 -7.53 -22.45
N MET A 298 9.17 -6.39 -22.55
CA MET A 298 9.32 -5.41 -23.64
C MET A 298 9.89 -4.09 -23.15
N GLN A 299 10.68 -4.11 -22.07
CA GLN A 299 11.19 -2.88 -21.47
C GLN A 299 11.95 -2.03 -22.50
N GLU A 300 12.85 -2.61 -23.28
CA GLU A 300 13.62 -1.91 -24.32
C GLU A 300 12.70 -1.12 -25.28
N GLU A 301 11.65 -1.76 -25.80
CA GLU A 301 10.69 -1.14 -26.72
C GLU A 301 9.87 -0.03 -26.05
N LEU A 302 9.47 -0.23 -24.78
CA LEU A 302 8.77 0.79 -24.00
C LEU A 302 9.67 2.00 -23.70
N LEU A 303 10.97 1.76 -23.48
CA LEU A 303 11.96 2.81 -23.27
C LEU A 303 12.25 3.57 -24.56
N GLU A 304 12.16 2.97 -25.74
CA GLU A 304 12.33 3.68 -27.02
C GLU A 304 11.09 4.51 -27.41
N SER A 305 9.93 4.15 -26.88
CA SER A 305 8.68 4.83 -27.21
C SER A 305 8.66 6.29 -26.73
N SER A 306 8.38 7.21 -27.65
CA SER A 306 8.10 8.63 -27.36
C SER A 306 6.61 8.88 -27.12
N THR A 307 5.85 7.84 -26.73
CA THR A 307 4.39 7.90 -26.70
C THR A 307 3.94 9.02 -25.76
N PRO A 308 3.17 10.00 -26.25
CA PRO A 308 2.55 10.99 -25.40
C PRO A 308 1.71 10.28 -24.35
N VAL A 309 1.70 10.80 -23.12
CA VAL A 309 0.79 10.30 -22.09
C VAL A 309 -0.63 10.37 -22.67
N PRO A 310 -1.32 9.23 -22.83
CA PRO A 310 -2.61 9.23 -23.49
C PRO A 310 -3.60 10.12 -22.71
N PRO A 311 -4.29 11.06 -23.38
CA PRO A 311 -5.36 11.80 -22.75
C PRO A 311 -6.48 10.82 -22.39
N TRP A 312 -7.02 10.95 -21.19
CA TRP A 312 -8.18 10.16 -20.78
C TRP A 312 -9.40 10.52 -21.64
N PRO A 313 -10.27 9.55 -22.00
CA PRO A 313 -11.56 9.85 -22.61
C PRO A 313 -12.36 10.80 -21.72
N THR A 314 -12.70 11.98 -22.21
CA THR A 314 -13.50 12.99 -21.48
C THR A 314 -14.92 12.54 -21.15
N GLU A 315 -15.34 11.37 -21.60
CA GLU A 315 -16.68 10.85 -21.38
C GLU A 315 -16.74 9.92 -20.17
N LYS A 316 -17.37 10.44 -19.11
CA LYS A 316 -17.99 9.61 -18.07
C LYS A 316 -19.03 8.72 -18.74
N GLY A 317 -18.68 7.47 -19.02
CA GLY A 317 -19.67 6.42 -19.15
C GLY A 317 -20.55 6.47 -17.90
N LYS A 318 -21.84 6.75 -18.09
CA LYS A 318 -22.87 6.69 -17.05
C LYS A 318 -23.06 5.23 -16.65
N ALA A 319 -22.09 4.62 -15.98
CA ALA A 319 -22.31 3.39 -15.25
C ALA A 319 -23.12 3.76 -13.99
N SER A 320 -24.42 3.95 -14.18
CA SER A 320 -25.40 3.82 -13.11
C SER A 320 -25.41 2.35 -12.73
N CYS A 321 -24.74 1.98 -11.65
CA CYS A 321 -24.89 0.63 -11.14
C CYS A 321 -25.58 0.62 -9.79
N CYS A 322 -26.80 0.14 -9.85
CA CYS A 322 -27.61 -0.35 -8.76
C CYS A 322 -27.01 -1.70 -8.29
N MET A 323 -25.86 -1.70 -7.61
CA MET A 323 -25.45 -2.91 -6.91
C MET A 323 -26.32 -3.05 -5.66
N PRO A 324 -26.92 -4.22 -5.40
CA PRO A 324 -27.43 -4.51 -4.08
C PRO A 324 -26.26 -4.46 -3.12
N LEU A 325 -26.29 -3.49 -2.23
CA LEU A 325 -25.28 -3.33 -1.19
C LEU A 325 -25.17 -4.63 -0.39
N PRO A 326 -23.97 -5.05 0.02
CA PRO A 326 -23.80 -6.28 0.78
C PRO A 326 -24.73 -6.25 1.99
N LYS A 327 -25.47 -7.36 2.20
CA LYS A 327 -26.42 -7.53 3.31
C LYS A 327 -25.72 -7.66 4.68
N ASN A 328 -24.41 -7.39 4.77
CA ASN A 328 -23.63 -7.75 5.94
C ASN A 328 -24.05 -6.92 7.15
N CYS A 329 -24.76 -7.58 8.06
CA CYS A 329 -25.14 -7.07 9.39
C CYS A 329 -23.96 -7.09 10.38
N GLU A 330 -22.77 -7.48 9.93
CA GLU A 330 -21.57 -7.67 10.78
C GLU A 330 -20.56 -6.51 10.71
N VAL A 331 -20.69 -5.57 9.77
CA VAL A 331 -19.78 -4.40 9.73
C VAL A 331 -20.25 -3.37 10.77
N PRO A 332 -19.39 -3.01 11.75
CA PRO A 332 -19.74 -2.10 12.84
C PRO A 332 -20.20 -0.74 12.33
N ALA A 333 -21.02 -0.06 13.15
CA ALA A 333 -21.41 1.31 12.83
C ALA A 333 -20.17 2.22 12.80
N PRO A 334 -20.18 3.34 12.05
CA PRO A 334 -19.02 4.23 11.95
C PRO A 334 -18.46 4.67 13.31
N LYS A 335 -19.34 4.97 14.27
CA LYS A 335 -18.96 5.34 15.64
C LYS A 335 -18.23 4.21 16.38
N GLU A 336 -18.69 2.97 16.22
CA GLU A 336 -18.07 1.80 16.81
C GLU A 336 -16.71 1.51 16.16
N ALA A 337 -16.64 1.60 14.83
CA ALA A 337 -15.38 1.45 14.09
C ALA A 337 -14.33 2.50 14.51
N ILE A 338 -14.72 3.76 14.67
CA ILE A 338 -13.83 4.83 15.17
C ILE A 338 -13.35 4.51 16.59
N GLU A 339 -14.23 4.03 17.46
CA GLU A 339 -13.87 3.69 18.84
C GLU A 339 -12.91 2.49 18.90
N THR A 340 -13.14 1.46 18.08
CA THR A 340 -12.22 0.34 17.90
C THR A 340 -10.82 0.81 17.51
N LEU A 341 -10.73 1.73 16.54
CA LEU A 341 -9.44 2.30 16.12
C LEU A 341 -8.80 3.13 17.24
N ARG A 342 -9.57 3.92 18.00
CA ARG A 342 -9.04 4.70 19.14
C ARG A 342 -8.49 3.82 20.25
N LEU A 343 -9.23 2.78 20.64
CA LEU A 343 -8.79 1.82 21.65
C LEU A 343 -7.54 1.08 21.20
N GLY A 344 -7.50 0.66 19.93
CA GLY A 344 -6.32 0.03 19.35
C GLY A 344 -5.10 0.95 19.29
N ASN A 345 -5.26 2.21 18.90
CA ASN A 345 -4.17 3.18 18.95
C ASN A 345 -3.71 3.46 20.40
N ALA A 346 -4.63 3.50 21.36
CA ALA A 346 -4.26 3.66 22.78
C ALA A 346 -3.41 2.49 23.28
N ARG A 347 -3.72 1.25 22.88
CA ARG A 347 -2.88 0.07 23.15
C ARG A 347 -1.52 0.19 22.49
N TYR A 348 -1.48 0.53 21.19
CA TYR A 348 -0.25 0.77 20.46
C TYR A 348 0.66 1.82 21.14
N VAL A 349 0.10 2.94 21.57
CA VAL A 349 0.83 4.01 22.29
C VAL A 349 1.36 3.52 23.64
N ALA A 350 0.57 2.73 24.36
CA ALA A 350 0.97 2.14 25.64
C ALA A 350 2.01 1.00 25.51
N GLY A 351 2.38 0.61 24.28
CA GLY A 351 3.32 -0.49 24.03
C GLY A 351 2.74 -1.86 24.40
N VAL A 352 1.42 -1.97 24.49
CA VAL A 352 0.71 -3.23 24.68
C VAL A 352 0.04 -3.61 23.37
N SER A 353 0.14 -4.88 22.97
CA SER A 353 -0.54 -5.38 21.78
C SER A 353 -1.35 -6.60 22.15
N GLU A 354 -2.62 -6.59 21.75
CA GLU A 354 -3.49 -7.77 21.84
C GLU A 354 -3.38 -8.65 20.59
N ASN A 355 -2.70 -8.15 19.55
CA ASN A 355 -2.56 -8.79 18.25
C ASN A 355 -1.09 -9.13 17.98
N THR A 356 -0.72 -10.37 18.28
CA THR A 356 0.60 -10.88 17.90
C THR A 356 0.76 -10.88 16.37
N GLN A 357 1.95 -10.47 15.90
CA GLN A 357 2.31 -10.41 14.47
C GLN A 357 1.95 -11.71 13.74
N ALA A 358 1.43 -11.58 12.52
CA ALA A 358 1.03 -12.75 11.72
C ALA A 358 2.23 -13.66 11.45
N LYS A 359 2.09 -14.94 11.84
CA LYS A 359 2.93 -16.02 11.33
C LYS A 359 2.48 -16.35 9.89
N PRO A 360 3.39 -16.76 8.99
CA PRO A 360 3.02 -17.31 7.69
C PRO A 360 2.00 -18.45 7.83
N GLY A 361 1.07 -18.57 6.88
CA GLY A 361 0.17 -19.73 6.79
C GLY A 361 -1.27 -19.54 7.28
N ARG A 362 -1.73 -18.31 7.58
CA ARG A 362 -3.16 -18.03 7.82
C ARG A 362 -3.81 -17.39 6.59
N THR A 363 -4.50 -18.21 5.80
CA THR A 363 -5.33 -17.79 4.66
C THR A 363 -6.76 -17.51 5.10
N ALA A 364 -6.97 -16.48 5.92
CA ALA A 364 -8.33 -15.94 6.10
C ALA A 364 -8.65 -15.01 4.93
N ILE A 365 -9.90 -14.95 4.46
CA ILE A 365 -10.32 -13.91 3.50
C ILE A 365 -10.38 -12.59 4.28
N ALA A 366 -9.78 -11.51 3.75
CA ALA A 366 -9.86 -10.19 4.37
C ALA A 366 -11.33 -9.77 4.48
N ASN A 367 -11.76 -9.38 5.68
CA ASN A 367 -13.10 -8.86 5.94
C ASN A 367 -12.99 -7.54 6.71
N PRO A 368 -12.45 -6.50 6.04
CA PRO A 368 -12.12 -5.25 6.71
C PRO A 368 -13.39 -4.54 7.17
N PHE A 369 -13.37 -3.96 8.36
CA PHE A 369 -14.49 -3.18 8.87
C PHE A 369 -14.40 -1.69 8.48
N CYS A 370 -13.19 -1.22 8.15
CA CYS A 370 -12.95 0.13 7.66
C CYS A 370 -11.86 0.18 6.59
N SER A 371 -11.85 1.28 5.85
CA SER A 371 -10.83 1.62 4.87
C SER A 371 -9.98 2.78 5.37
N VAL A 372 -8.66 2.68 5.24
CA VAL A 372 -7.73 3.73 5.65
C VAL A 372 -6.85 4.15 4.48
N LEU A 373 -6.92 5.42 4.07
CA LEU A 373 -5.94 6.03 3.16
C LEU A 373 -4.89 6.75 4.00
N ALA A 374 -3.67 6.21 4.01
CA ALA A 374 -2.54 6.74 4.76
C ALA A 374 -1.39 7.16 3.84
N CYS A 375 -0.39 7.82 4.41
CA CYS A 375 0.83 8.13 3.68
C CYS A 375 1.73 6.88 3.54
N ALA A 376 2.47 6.78 2.44
CA ALA A 376 3.52 5.79 2.27
C ALA A 376 4.71 6.01 3.21
N ASP A 377 4.92 7.25 3.68
CA ASP A 377 5.93 7.65 4.68
C ASP A 377 5.50 7.33 6.13
N VAL A 378 4.37 6.65 6.35
CA VAL A 378 4.08 6.08 7.67
C VAL A 378 5.01 4.88 7.87
N ARG A 379 6.14 5.11 8.55
CA ARG A 379 7.25 4.14 8.69
C ARG A 379 6.91 2.91 9.56
N VAL A 380 5.67 2.85 10.08
CA VAL A 380 5.10 1.74 10.83
C VAL A 380 3.85 1.27 10.08
N PRO A 381 3.62 -0.05 9.91
CA PRO A 381 2.40 -0.54 9.29
C PRO A 381 1.15 0.04 9.97
N VAL A 382 0.15 0.45 9.18
CA VAL A 382 -1.07 1.10 9.68
C VAL A 382 -1.86 0.17 10.59
N ASP A 383 -1.88 -1.13 10.29
CA ASP A 383 -2.47 -2.16 11.15
C ASP A 383 -1.84 -2.15 12.54
N THR A 384 -0.51 -2.00 12.63
CA THR A 384 0.22 -1.89 13.90
C THR A 384 -0.12 -0.61 14.64
N VAL A 385 -0.24 0.53 13.94
CA VAL A 385 -0.58 1.84 14.56
C VAL A 385 -1.94 1.80 15.29
N PHE A 386 -2.87 0.99 14.78
CA PHE A 386 -4.18 0.77 15.37
C PHE A 386 -4.28 -0.54 16.15
N ASP A 387 -3.19 -1.29 16.37
CA ASP A 387 -3.22 -2.62 17.00
C ASP A 387 -4.34 -3.53 16.44
N MET A 388 -4.44 -3.63 15.12
CA MET A 388 -5.42 -4.42 14.38
C MET A 388 -4.81 -5.71 13.85
N LYS A 389 -5.62 -6.75 13.61
CA LYS A 389 -5.13 -7.94 12.94
C LYS A 389 -5.00 -7.67 11.44
N PRO A 390 -4.03 -8.30 10.76
CA PRO A 390 -3.99 -8.33 9.31
C PRO A 390 -5.35 -8.68 8.70
N GLY A 391 -5.86 -7.78 7.85
CA GLY A 391 -7.16 -7.93 7.17
C GLY A 391 -8.36 -7.34 7.90
N ASP A 392 -8.21 -6.83 9.13
CA ASP A 392 -9.28 -6.11 9.85
C ASP A 392 -9.51 -4.70 9.25
N ILE A 393 -8.49 -4.11 8.64
CA ILE A 393 -8.56 -2.81 7.99
C ILE A 393 -8.05 -2.89 6.54
N PHE A 394 -8.70 -2.17 5.63
CA PHE A 394 -8.31 -2.11 4.22
C PHE A 394 -7.40 -0.90 4.01
N VAL A 395 -6.09 -1.12 3.92
CA VAL A 395 -5.09 -0.04 3.90
C VAL A 395 -4.69 0.33 2.49
N MET A 396 -4.83 1.60 2.14
CA MET A 396 -4.26 2.23 0.94
C MET A 396 -3.16 3.21 1.35
N ARG A 397 -2.06 3.24 0.61
CA ARG A 397 -0.90 4.09 0.90
C ARG A 397 -0.32 4.71 -0.35
N ASN A 398 -0.05 6.01 -0.30
CA ASN A 398 0.71 6.76 -1.30
C ASN A 398 1.39 7.99 -0.67
N ALA A 399 2.20 8.73 -1.43
CA ALA A 399 2.85 9.91 -0.87
C ALA A 399 1.82 11.00 -0.55
N GLY A 400 1.86 11.49 0.69
CA GLY A 400 0.98 12.54 1.19
C GLY A 400 -0.48 12.13 1.33
N ASN A 401 -0.81 10.83 1.42
CA ASN A 401 -2.19 10.34 1.62
C ASN A 401 -3.21 10.99 0.65
N THR A 402 -2.82 11.19 -0.60
CA THR A 402 -3.54 12.04 -1.56
C THR A 402 -4.53 11.26 -2.42
N CYS A 403 -5.64 11.89 -2.80
CA CYS A 403 -6.53 11.39 -3.83
C CYS A 403 -6.71 12.47 -4.90
N THR A 404 -5.84 12.52 -5.90
CA THR A 404 -5.79 13.64 -6.85
C THR A 404 -6.76 13.51 -8.02
N HIS A 405 -7.38 12.34 -8.24
CA HIS A 405 -8.19 12.09 -9.43
C HIS A 405 -9.30 11.07 -9.18
N ALA A 406 -10.50 11.36 -9.71
CA ALA A 406 -11.70 10.52 -9.57
C ALA A 406 -11.55 9.12 -10.18
N ALA A 407 -10.75 9.00 -11.24
CA ALA A 407 -10.45 7.73 -11.93
C ALA A 407 -9.07 7.16 -11.57
N GLY A 408 -8.47 7.61 -10.46
CA GLY A 408 -7.17 7.10 -10.01
C GLY A 408 -7.32 5.82 -9.20
N SER A 409 -6.25 5.03 -9.11
CA SER A 409 -6.25 3.75 -8.38
C SER A 409 -6.75 3.87 -6.93
N ILE A 410 -6.45 4.98 -6.24
CA ILE A 410 -6.90 5.22 -4.86
C ILE A 410 -8.41 5.38 -4.78
N MET A 411 -9.02 6.18 -5.67
CA MET A 411 -10.47 6.34 -5.69
C MET A 411 -11.15 5.01 -6.01
N SER A 412 -10.68 4.30 -7.05
CA SER A 412 -11.20 2.98 -7.42
C SER A 412 -11.06 1.97 -6.26
N SER A 413 -10.02 2.08 -5.44
CA SER A 413 -9.82 1.23 -4.25
C SER A 413 -10.79 1.56 -3.11
N LEU A 414 -11.04 2.84 -2.86
CA LEU A 414 -12.03 3.28 -1.88
C LEU A 414 -13.42 2.80 -2.27
N GLU A 415 -13.81 3.00 -3.52
CA GLU A 415 -15.08 2.51 -4.07
C GLU A 415 -15.18 0.99 -3.99
N PHE A 416 -14.13 0.27 -4.39
CA PHE A 416 -14.08 -1.19 -4.29
C PHE A 416 -14.32 -1.64 -2.85
N SER A 417 -13.61 -1.07 -1.88
CA SER A 417 -13.74 -1.46 -0.47
C SER A 417 -15.16 -1.21 0.08
N ALA A 418 -15.74 -0.05 -0.23
CA ALA A 418 -17.09 0.32 0.21
C ALA A 418 -18.15 -0.60 -0.40
N MET A 419 -18.00 -0.97 -1.67
CA MET A 419 -19.00 -1.77 -2.38
C MET A 419 -18.84 -3.27 -2.15
N LYS A 420 -17.60 -3.76 -2.07
CA LYS A 420 -17.29 -5.18 -1.90
C LYS A 420 -17.47 -5.65 -0.45
N PHE A 421 -16.82 -4.96 0.48
CA PHE A 421 -16.81 -5.35 1.90
C PHE A 421 -17.95 -4.69 2.68
N GLY A 422 -18.52 -3.61 2.15
CA GLY A 422 -19.55 -2.86 2.86
C GLY A 422 -18.97 -2.04 4.01
N VAL A 423 -17.69 -1.64 3.93
CA VAL A 423 -17.07 -0.80 4.96
C VAL A 423 -17.92 0.43 5.21
N ARG A 424 -18.10 0.79 6.48
CA ARG A 424 -18.94 1.91 6.90
C ARG A 424 -18.13 3.13 7.34
N LEU A 425 -16.81 2.97 7.41
CA LEU A 425 -15.86 4.03 7.77
C LEU A 425 -14.75 4.07 6.73
N ILE A 426 -14.52 5.27 6.18
CA ILE A 426 -13.33 5.64 5.41
C ILE A 426 -12.55 6.65 6.24
N LEU A 427 -11.32 6.32 6.61
CA LEU A 427 -10.42 7.19 7.37
C LEU A 427 -9.31 7.73 6.45
N ILE A 428 -9.20 9.05 6.35
CA ILE A 428 -8.07 9.72 5.71
C ILE A 428 -7.05 10.07 6.80
N LEU A 429 -5.90 9.40 6.79
CA LEU A 429 -4.87 9.49 7.82
C LEU A 429 -3.63 10.23 7.31
N GLY A 430 -3.53 11.50 7.68
CA GLY A 430 -2.28 12.27 7.57
C GLY A 430 -1.30 11.91 8.69
N HIS A 431 -0.10 12.47 8.64
CA HIS A 431 0.86 12.33 9.73
C HIS A 431 1.79 13.53 9.88
N THR A 432 2.30 13.74 11.09
CA THR A 432 3.36 14.72 11.34
C THR A 432 4.64 14.34 10.59
N GLN A 433 5.45 15.35 10.26
CA GLN A 433 6.73 15.18 9.56
C GLN A 433 6.65 14.49 8.18
N CYS A 434 5.50 14.56 7.51
CA CYS A 434 5.35 14.03 6.16
C CYS A 434 6.35 14.65 5.18
N ALA A 435 7.20 13.83 4.55
CA ALA A 435 8.23 14.29 3.62
C ALA A 435 7.64 15.14 2.48
N SER A 436 6.59 14.63 1.85
CA SER A 436 5.95 15.26 0.69
C SER A 436 5.33 16.63 1.02
N ILE A 437 4.65 16.75 2.16
CA ILE A 437 4.08 18.03 2.63
C ILE A 437 5.18 18.98 3.06
N THR A 438 6.17 18.51 3.82
CA THR A 438 7.27 19.34 4.30
C THR A 438 8.11 19.87 3.15
N GLY A 439 8.36 19.07 2.12
CA GLY A 439 9.02 19.51 0.88
C GLY A 439 8.23 20.62 0.17
N ALA A 440 6.92 20.43 0.00
CA ALA A 440 6.06 21.44 -0.60
C ALA A 440 6.02 22.75 0.22
N VAL A 441 5.97 22.66 1.55
CA VAL A 441 6.01 23.82 2.46
C VAL A 441 7.34 24.55 2.38
N ARG A 442 8.48 23.83 2.42
CA ARG A 442 9.80 24.45 2.28
C ARG A 442 9.92 25.23 0.98
N ALA A 443 9.47 24.64 -0.12
CA ALA A 443 9.56 25.30 -1.41
C ALA A 443 8.58 26.48 -1.55
N CYS A 444 7.39 26.39 -0.97
CA CYS A 444 6.45 27.52 -0.85
C CYS A 444 7.09 28.68 -0.06
N MET A 445 7.68 28.40 1.11
CA MET A 445 8.40 29.40 1.92
C MET A 445 9.59 30.03 1.18
N ALA A 446 10.26 29.24 0.32
CA ALA A 446 11.39 29.70 -0.48
C ALA A 446 10.97 30.41 -1.80
N GLY A 447 9.67 30.50 -2.11
CA GLY A 447 9.19 31.03 -3.38
C GLY A 447 9.61 30.21 -4.60
N GLN A 448 9.88 28.92 -4.42
CA GLN A 448 10.37 28.01 -5.45
C GLN A 448 9.22 27.31 -6.20
N ALA A 449 9.31 27.29 -7.52
CA ALA A 449 8.34 26.58 -8.36
C ALA A 449 8.42 25.06 -8.15
N GLN A 450 7.25 24.39 -8.18
CA GLN A 450 7.13 22.94 -8.02
C GLN A 450 7.10 22.24 -9.39
N SER A 451 8.04 21.32 -9.64
CA SER A 451 8.20 20.62 -10.93
C SER A 451 7.46 19.27 -11.00
N GLY A 452 7.26 18.58 -9.88
CA GLY A 452 6.56 17.30 -9.79
C GLY A 452 5.03 17.40 -9.77
N ARG A 453 4.32 16.37 -10.26
CA ARG A 453 2.83 16.31 -10.23
C ARG A 453 2.31 16.39 -8.80
N LEU A 454 2.87 15.59 -7.89
CA LEU A 454 2.52 15.59 -6.48
C LEU A 454 2.88 16.93 -5.83
N SER A 455 4.12 17.38 -6.02
CA SER A 455 4.64 18.60 -5.41
C SER A 455 3.82 19.84 -5.81
N ARG A 456 3.32 19.91 -7.06
CA ARG A 456 2.37 20.96 -7.47
C ARG A 456 1.03 20.89 -6.74
N SER A 457 0.49 19.68 -6.54
CA SER A 457 -0.77 19.51 -5.81
C SER A 457 -0.60 19.94 -4.36
N LEU A 458 0.46 19.48 -3.69
CA LEU A 458 0.76 19.79 -2.31
C LEU A 458 1.22 21.24 -2.11
N GLY A 459 1.83 21.86 -3.13
CA GLY A 459 2.21 23.27 -3.11
C GLY A 459 1.01 24.21 -2.95
N LYS A 460 -0.16 23.83 -3.49
CA LYS A 460 -1.41 24.57 -3.26
C LYS A 460 -1.86 24.48 -1.80
N VAL A 461 -1.74 23.29 -1.20
CA VAL A 461 -2.04 23.08 0.22
C VAL A 461 -1.10 23.89 1.10
N ALA A 462 0.20 23.89 0.77
CA ALA A 462 1.19 24.67 1.48
C ALA A 462 0.91 26.17 1.42
N GLN A 463 0.52 26.68 0.24
CA GLN A 463 0.15 28.07 0.07
C GLN A 463 -1.10 28.42 0.91
N GLU A 464 -2.14 27.60 0.87
CA GLU A 464 -3.34 27.82 1.67
C GLU A 464 -3.04 27.80 3.18
N ALA A 465 -2.16 26.90 3.63
CA ALA A 465 -1.71 26.87 5.01
C ALA A 465 -0.98 28.17 5.40
N ALA A 466 -0.17 28.73 4.50
CA ALA A 466 0.53 29.98 4.71
C ALA A 466 -0.45 31.15 4.79
N ASP A 467 -1.45 31.18 3.89
CA ASP A 467 -2.48 32.21 3.87
C ASP A 467 -3.33 32.18 5.15
N GLN A 468 -3.64 31.00 5.71
CA GLN A 468 -4.40 30.86 6.96
C GLN A 468 -3.62 31.29 8.20
N LEU A 469 -2.31 31.04 8.26
CA LEU A 469 -1.50 31.31 9.45
C LEU A 469 -0.81 32.68 9.43
N GLY A 470 -0.67 33.29 8.25
CA GLY A 470 0.04 34.56 8.06
C GLY A 470 1.56 34.42 8.00
N GLU A 471 2.24 35.56 7.88
CA GLU A 471 3.71 35.63 7.75
C GLU A 471 4.45 35.28 9.05
N GLY A 472 5.74 34.91 8.92
CA GLY A 472 6.64 34.68 10.07
C GLY A 472 6.44 33.35 10.80
N VAL A 473 5.63 32.45 10.26
CA VAL A 473 5.35 31.13 10.85
C VAL A 473 6.48 30.15 10.56
N GLY A 474 6.95 29.44 11.59
CA GLY A 474 8.00 28.43 11.45
C GLY A 474 7.53 27.18 10.70
N LEU A 475 8.48 26.50 10.04
CA LEU A 475 8.26 25.30 9.21
C LEU A 475 7.37 24.24 9.89
N ALA A 476 7.66 23.88 11.14
CA ALA A 476 6.92 22.82 11.84
C ALA A 476 5.42 23.13 11.98
N ARG A 477 5.07 24.37 12.36
CA ARG A 477 3.68 24.80 12.54
C ARG A 477 2.95 24.90 11.20
N LEU A 478 3.63 25.42 10.18
CA LEU A 478 3.08 25.52 8.83
C LEU A 478 2.86 24.13 8.22
N SER A 479 3.82 23.21 8.35
CA SER A 479 3.70 21.82 7.92
C SER A 479 2.54 21.10 8.60
N LEU A 480 2.36 21.26 9.92
CA LEU A 480 1.23 20.63 10.62
C LEU A 480 -0.12 21.15 10.11
N CYS A 481 -0.23 22.45 9.84
CA CYS A 481 -1.43 23.03 9.24
C CYS A 481 -1.66 22.48 7.83
N ALA A 482 -0.64 22.44 6.98
CA ALA A 482 -0.70 21.86 5.64
C ALA A 482 -1.09 20.37 5.66
N VAL A 483 -0.61 19.58 6.63
CA VAL A 483 -1.03 18.19 6.83
C VAL A 483 -2.54 18.11 7.11
N LYS A 484 -3.05 18.92 8.04
CA LYS A 484 -4.49 18.93 8.38
C LYS A 484 -5.34 19.38 7.18
N LEU A 485 -4.92 20.41 6.45
CA LEU A 485 -5.61 20.86 5.23
C LEU A 485 -5.60 19.81 4.14
N ASN A 486 -4.48 19.13 3.92
CA ASN A 486 -4.39 18.04 2.94
C ASN A 486 -5.37 16.89 3.25
N VAL A 487 -5.51 16.53 4.54
CA VAL A 487 -6.51 15.54 4.99
C VAL A 487 -7.92 16.00 4.62
N LEU A 488 -8.30 17.22 4.98
CA LEU A 488 -9.63 17.77 4.72
C LEU A 488 -9.92 17.88 3.21
N GLN A 489 -8.97 18.40 2.41
CA GLN A 489 -9.12 18.49 0.96
C GLN A 489 -9.24 17.10 0.31
N THR A 490 -8.50 16.11 0.81
CA THR A 490 -8.63 14.73 0.32
C THR A 490 -10.00 14.15 0.63
N MET A 491 -10.54 14.39 1.84
CA MET A 491 -11.92 13.99 2.20
C MET A 491 -12.94 14.64 1.26
N GLU A 492 -12.80 15.94 0.99
CA GLU A 492 -13.67 16.67 0.07
C GLU A 492 -13.61 16.09 -1.34
N ILE A 493 -12.41 15.78 -1.87
CA ILE A 493 -12.25 15.17 -3.19
C ILE A 493 -12.97 13.82 -3.26
N VAL A 494 -12.81 12.97 -2.23
CA VAL A 494 -13.50 11.68 -2.16
C VAL A 494 -15.02 11.86 -2.23
N LEU A 495 -15.58 12.76 -1.42
CA LEU A 495 -17.02 13.02 -1.37
C LEU A 495 -17.57 13.67 -2.65
N ARG A 496 -16.86 14.64 -3.24
CA ARG A 496 -17.33 15.32 -4.46
C ARG A 496 -17.22 14.43 -5.69
N HIS A 497 -16.12 13.69 -5.82
CA HIS A 497 -15.77 13.07 -7.08
C HIS A 497 -16.13 11.58 -7.18
N SER A 498 -16.34 10.88 -6.06
CA SER A 498 -16.92 9.54 -6.08
C SER A 498 -18.42 9.59 -5.84
N ARG A 499 -19.19 9.33 -6.91
CA ARG A 499 -20.66 9.21 -6.79
C ARG A 499 -21.08 8.07 -5.86
N PRO A 500 -20.52 6.85 -5.95
CA PRO A 500 -20.89 5.76 -5.04
C PRO A 500 -20.64 6.11 -3.57
N ILE A 501 -19.48 6.66 -3.23
CA ILE A 501 -19.17 7.03 -1.85
C ILE A 501 -20.08 8.19 -1.39
N ARG A 502 -20.36 9.17 -2.26
CA ARG A 502 -21.28 10.25 -1.95
C ARG A 502 -22.69 9.77 -1.62
N GLU A 503 -23.26 8.88 -2.43
CA GLU A 503 -24.59 8.32 -2.19
C GLU A 503 -24.64 7.51 -0.88
N LEU A 504 -23.55 6.79 -0.56
CA LEU A 504 -23.40 6.08 0.72
C LEU A 504 -23.27 7.04 1.91
N ALA A 505 -22.58 8.17 1.74
CA ALA A 505 -22.47 9.20 2.77
C ALA A 505 -23.81 9.92 3.01
N GLN A 506 -24.51 10.33 1.95
CA GLN A 506 -25.84 10.96 2.02
C GLN A 506 -26.87 10.07 2.73
N SER A 507 -26.78 8.75 2.53
CA SER A 507 -27.67 7.77 3.19
C SER A 507 -27.21 7.37 4.60
N GLY A 508 -26.11 7.94 5.12
CA GLY A 508 -25.55 7.60 6.42
C GLY A 508 -24.96 6.18 6.51
N ARG A 509 -24.76 5.51 5.37
CA ARG A 509 -24.21 4.14 5.31
C ARG A 509 -22.70 4.12 5.43
N VAL A 510 -22.02 5.17 4.95
CA VAL A 510 -20.57 5.39 5.09
C VAL A 510 -20.32 6.74 5.73
N GLN A 511 -19.28 6.85 6.56
CA GLN A 511 -18.72 8.13 6.98
C GLN A 511 -17.27 8.26 6.51
N VAL A 512 -16.92 9.45 6.02
CA VAL A 512 -15.54 9.84 5.73
C VAL A 512 -15.03 10.66 6.90
N GLN A 513 -13.92 10.24 7.51
CA GLN A 513 -13.33 10.85 8.70
C GLN A 513 -11.87 11.23 8.43
N GLY A 514 -11.42 12.34 9.00
CA GLY A 514 -10.02 12.75 8.98
C GLY A 514 -9.29 12.41 10.27
N ALA A 515 -8.00 12.11 10.19
CA ALA A 515 -7.12 11.96 11.33
C ALA A 515 -5.66 12.33 11.00
N VAL A 516 -4.88 12.61 12.04
CA VAL A 516 -3.43 12.86 11.96
C VAL A 516 -2.70 11.95 12.94
N TYR A 517 -1.81 11.11 12.42
CA TYR A 517 -0.87 10.32 13.20
C TYR A 517 0.33 11.18 13.60
N HIS A 518 0.57 11.31 14.91
CA HIS A 518 1.72 12.02 15.46
C HIS A 518 2.89 11.04 15.61
N MET A 519 3.77 11.01 14.61
CA MET A 519 4.92 10.09 14.51
C MET A 519 5.75 10.02 15.81
N GLU A 520 5.89 11.16 16.49
CA GLU A 520 6.69 11.33 17.71
C GLU A 520 6.10 10.60 18.92
N SER A 521 4.77 10.60 19.04
CA SER A 521 4.07 10.04 20.19
C SER A 521 3.43 8.69 19.91
N GLY A 522 3.18 8.36 18.64
CA GLY A 522 2.35 7.25 18.23
C GLY A 522 0.83 7.53 18.33
N CYS A 523 0.42 8.70 18.82
CA CYS A 523 -0.99 9.05 19.00
C CYS A 523 -1.66 9.42 17.68
N VAL A 524 -2.91 9.01 17.51
CA VAL A 524 -3.76 9.45 16.39
C VAL A 524 -4.77 10.50 16.87
N GLU A 525 -4.64 11.71 16.34
CA GLU A 525 -5.61 12.80 16.52
C GLU A 525 -6.72 12.68 15.48
N PHE A 526 -7.94 12.34 15.91
CA PHE A 526 -9.10 12.31 15.01
C PHE A 526 -9.66 13.73 14.81
N LEU A 527 -9.69 14.19 13.56
CA LEU A 527 -10.19 15.50 13.16
C LEU A 527 -11.72 15.54 13.04
N GLY A 528 -12.35 14.37 12.83
CA GLY A 528 -13.79 14.25 12.65
C GLY A 528 -14.22 14.26 11.17
N PRO A 529 -15.55 14.40 10.91
CA PRO A 529 -16.07 14.52 9.55
C PRO A 529 -15.66 15.87 8.94
N LEU A 530 -15.86 16.01 7.63
CA LEU A 530 -15.53 17.25 6.93
C LEU A 530 -16.40 18.42 7.47
N PRO A 531 -15.83 19.57 7.88
CA PRO A 531 -16.62 20.65 8.50
C PRO A 531 -17.79 21.17 7.65
N ASN A 532 -17.63 21.21 6.33
CA ASN A 532 -18.66 21.61 5.36
C ASN A 532 -19.26 20.41 4.60
N GLU A 533 -19.29 19.22 5.21
CA GLU A 533 -19.77 17.98 4.57
C GLU A 533 -21.16 18.13 3.94
N THR A 534 -22.11 18.80 4.63
CA THR A 534 -23.47 18.95 4.10
C THR A 534 -23.51 19.72 2.78
N GLU A 535 -22.71 20.78 2.65
CA GLU A 535 -22.61 21.57 1.40
C GLU A 535 -21.95 20.74 0.30
N VAL A 536 -20.86 20.05 0.64
CA VAL A 536 -20.11 19.17 -0.26
C VAL A 536 -20.98 18.05 -0.82
N LEU A 537 -21.87 17.47 0.00
CA LEU A 537 -22.79 16.41 -0.42
C LEU A 537 -23.93 16.93 -1.30
N VAL A 538 -24.33 18.21 -1.17
CA VAL A 538 -25.44 18.81 -1.95
C VAL A 538 -24.95 19.34 -3.30
N ASP A 539 -23.74 19.90 -3.35
CA ASP A 539 -23.20 20.62 -4.52
C ASP A 539 -22.52 19.70 -5.59
N ALA A 540 -22.59 18.37 -5.46
CA ALA A 540 -21.71 17.41 -6.16
C ALA A 540 -22.35 16.46 -7.18
#